data_AF-A0AAE1AD54-F1
#
_entry.id   AF-A0AAE1AD54-F1
#
_cell.length_a   1.000
_cell.length_b   1.000
_cell.length_c   1.000
_cell.angle_alpha   90.00
_cell.angle_beta   90.00
_cell.angle_gamma   90.00
#
_symmetry.space_group_name_H-M   'P 1'
#
loop_
_entity.id
_entity.type
_entity.pdbx_description
1 polymer ?
#
loop_
_entity_poly.entity_id
_entity_poly.type
_entity_poly.pdbx_seq_one_letter_code
_entity_poly.pdbx_strand_id
1 'polypeptide(L)'
;MVVVMIYPNWTIPNTSSDVANSFIFDFTKLPFRALYSSATDIYMAFYIPLLLFGITANILNIVVFTKTGARDNVTVSFIALSVSDLFYLVVISPFFTVLTIRHYVEVKLGIKFNWLIDKDVLAHPSYWYSFAFYETSILITVYISVVRCACVALPFTVKNIFTSR
;
A
#
# COMPACT_ATOMS: atom_id res chain seq x y z
N MET A 1 18.31 3.07 -23.06
CA MET A 1 17.81 2.83 -24.43
C MET A 1 16.30 2.72 -24.34
N VAL A 2 15.56 3.33 -25.29
CA VAL A 2 14.10 3.60 -25.29
C VAL A 2 13.77 4.87 -24.48
N VAL A 3 13.41 6.04 -25.03
CA VAL A 3 12.71 6.44 -26.26
C VAL A 3 13.38 7.68 -26.87
N VAL A 4 13.83 7.58 -28.13
CA VAL A 4 14.19 8.72 -29.00
C VAL A 4 13.33 8.57 -30.25
N MET A 5 12.84 9.70 -30.79
CA MET A 5 11.81 9.89 -31.84
C MET A 5 10.41 10.01 -31.22
N ILE A 6 9.80 11.19 -31.16
CA ILE A 6 9.31 11.99 -32.30
C ILE A 6 9.35 13.47 -31.90
N TYR A 7 10.00 14.35 -32.68
CA TYR A 7 9.60 15.74 -33.03
C TYR A 7 10.74 16.40 -33.86
N PRO A 8 10.45 17.08 -34.98
CA PRO A 8 11.47 17.72 -35.79
C PRO A 8 11.77 19.13 -35.27
N ASN A 9 13.06 19.43 -35.20
CA ASN A 9 13.64 20.78 -35.32
C ASN A 9 13.33 21.78 -34.18
N TRP A 10 14.05 21.67 -33.06
CA TRP A 10 14.25 22.79 -32.14
C TRP A 10 15.75 23.05 -31.96
N THR A 11 16.16 24.26 -32.33
CA THR A 11 17.46 24.85 -31.99
C THR A 11 17.67 24.77 -30.48
N ILE A 12 18.77 24.15 -30.06
CA ILE A 12 19.15 23.94 -28.65
C ILE A 12 19.35 25.30 -27.98
N PRO A 13 18.55 25.70 -26.97
CA PRO A 13 18.83 26.88 -26.16
C PRO A 13 19.97 26.54 -25.18
N ASN A 14 20.94 27.44 -25.05
CA ASN A 14 22.25 27.18 -24.43
C ASN A 14 22.26 27.14 -22.88
N THR A 15 21.15 26.83 -22.23
CA THR A 15 21.08 26.75 -20.75
C THR A 15 20.08 25.67 -20.32
N SER A 16 20.59 24.55 -19.79
CA SER A 16 19.79 23.43 -19.26
C SER A 16 18.86 23.84 -18.12
N SER A 17 19.16 24.92 -17.40
CA SER A 17 18.31 25.50 -16.36
C SER A 17 17.06 26.19 -16.92
N ASP A 18 17.15 26.88 -18.06
CA ASP A 18 16.05 27.68 -18.60
C ASP A 18 15.02 26.81 -19.32
N VAL A 19 15.47 25.72 -19.95
CA VAL A 19 14.58 24.70 -20.53
C VAL A 19 13.84 23.95 -19.41
N ALA A 20 14.51 23.61 -18.30
CA ALA A 20 13.86 22.98 -17.15
C ALA A 20 12.85 23.92 -16.47
N ASN A 21 13.21 25.19 -16.31
CA ASN A 21 12.33 26.19 -15.68
C ASN A 21 11.10 26.51 -16.56
N SER A 22 11.27 26.59 -17.88
CA SER A 22 10.15 26.79 -18.82
C SER A 22 9.24 25.58 -18.91
N PHE A 23 9.78 24.35 -18.92
CA PHE A 23 9.00 23.12 -18.83
C PHE A 23 8.22 23.03 -17.52
N ILE A 24 8.85 23.33 -16.37
CA ILE A 24 8.17 23.35 -15.07
C ILE A 24 7.07 24.41 -15.07
N PHE A 25 7.31 25.58 -15.65
CA PHE A 25 6.30 26.64 -15.75
C PHE A 25 5.11 26.23 -16.63
N ASP A 26 5.34 25.53 -17.75
CA ASP A 26 4.26 25.00 -18.59
C ASP A 26 3.50 23.86 -17.90
N PHE A 27 4.20 22.93 -17.23
CA PHE A 27 3.58 21.90 -16.41
C PHE A 27 2.77 22.47 -15.24
N THR A 28 3.17 23.61 -14.67
CA THR A 28 2.43 24.27 -13.58
C THR A 28 1.10 24.87 -14.02
N LYS A 29 0.91 25.15 -15.32
CA LYS A 29 -0.33 25.71 -15.87
C LYS A 29 -1.33 24.66 -16.35
N LEU A 30 -0.95 23.38 -16.37
CA LEU A 30 -1.86 22.33 -16.82
C LEU A 30 -2.98 22.07 -15.79
N PRO A 31 -4.24 21.87 -16.23
CA PRO A 31 -5.36 21.52 -15.35
C PRO A 31 -5.11 20.24 -14.54
N PHE A 32 -4.17 19.41 -15.03
CA PHE A 32 -3.71 18.20 -14.37
C PHE A 32 -3.14 18.43 -12.97
N ARG A 33 -2.45 19.56 -12.71
CA ARG A 33 -1.87 19.83 -11.38
C ARG A 33 -2.94 20.06 -10.32
N ALA A 34 -3.99 20.81 -10.67
CA ALA A 34 -5.11 21.07 -9.77
C ALA A 34 -5.90 19.78 -9.48
N LEU A 35 -6.13 18.96 -10.52
CA LEU A 35 -6.75 17.64 -10.36
C LEU A 35 -5.91 16.71 -9.49
N TYR A 36 -4.60 16.62 -9.74
CA TYR A 36 -3.67 15.80 -8.97
C TYR A 36 -3.62 16.24 -7.50
N SER A 37 -3.50 17.54 -7.24
CA SER A 37 -3.51 18.08 -5.87
C SER A 37 -4.81 17.75 -5.14
N SER A 38 -5.95 17.87 -5.83
CA SER A 38 -7.27 17.58 -5.26
C SER A 38 -7.41 16.08 -4.94
N ALA A 39 -6.95 15.21 -5.84
CA ALA A 39 -6.94 13.77 -5.63
C ALA A 39 -6.04 13.37 -4.46
N THR A 40 -4.85 13.97 -4.34
CA THR A 40 -3.95 13.72 -3.20
C THR A 40 -4.55 14.19 -1.88
N ASP A 41 -5.27 15.32 -1.87
CA ASP A 41 -5.93 15.80 -0.65
C ASP A 41 -7.01 14.84 -0.16
N ILE A 42 -7.84 14.34 -1.07
CA ILE A 42 -8.88 13.36 -0.76
C ILE A 42 -8.22 12.07 -0.24
N TYR A 43 -7.23 11.57 -0.96
CA TYR A 43 -6.53 10.33 -0.61
C TYR A 43 -5.90 10.39 0.79
N MET A 44 -5.18 11.48 1.11
CA MET A 44 -4.54 11.65 2.41
C MET A 44 -5.55 11.85 3.55
N ALA A 45 -6.70 12.48 3.28
CA ALA A 45 -7.76 12.64 4.27
C ALA A 45 -8.35 11.29 4.72
N PHE A 46 -8.46 10.32 3.81
CA PHE A 46 -8.94 8.97 4.13
C PHE A 46 -7.86 8.07 4.73
N TYR A 47 -6.58 8.36 4.49
CA TYR A 47 -5.48 7.50 4.91
C TYR A 47 -5.40 7.30 6.43
N ILE A 48 -5.41 8.39 7.21
CA ILE A 48 -5.27 8.31 8.68
C ILE A 48 -6.44 7.56 9.34
N PRO A 49 -7.72 7.84 9.02
CA PRO A 49 -8.84 7.05 9.53
C PRO A 49 -8.75 5.56 9.19
N LEU A 50 -8.40 5.22 7.94
CA LEU A 50 -8.26 3.83 7.51
C LEU A 50 -7.11 3.11 8.21
N LEU A 51 -5.99 3.80 8.45
CA LEU A 51 -4.86 3.27 9.20
C LEU A 51 -5.26 2.92 10.63
N LEU A 52 -5.90 3.84 11.35
CA LEU A 52 -6.34 3.64 12.73
C LEU A 52 -7.39 2.53 12.83
N PHE A 53 -8.38 2.55 11.93
CA PHE A 53 -9.40 1.52 11.85
C PHE A 53 -8.79 0.15 11.56
N GLY A 54 -7.90 0.07 10.57
CA GLY A 54 -7.23 -1.17 10.17
C GLY A 54 -6.36 -1.76 11.28
N ILE A 55 -5.60 -0.92 12.00
CA ILE A 55 -4.80 -1.38 13.15
C ILE A 55 -5.71 -1.90 14.26
N THR A 56 -6.74 -1.13 14.63
CA THR A 56 -7.65 -1.50 15.71
C THR A 56 -8.41 -2.78 15.39
N ALA A 57 -8.99 -2.87 14.20
CA ALA A 57 -9.76 -4.03 13.76
C ALA A 57 -8.90 -5.30 13.71
N ASN A 58 -7.69 -5.24 13.15
CA ASN A 58 -6.83 -6.41 13.08
C ASN A 58 -6.29 -6.85 14.45
N ILE A 59 -6.01 -5.91 15.36
CA ILE A 59 -5.67 -6.26 16.75
C ILE A 59 -6.84 -6.98 17.43
N LEU A 60 -8.06 -6.45 17.29
CA LEU A 60 -9.26 -7.08 17.84
C LEU A 60 -9.47 -8.49 17.27
N ASN A 61 -9.29 -8.67 15.96
CA ASN A 61 -9.37 -9.98 15.31
C ASN A 61 -8.37 -10.97 15.94
N ILE A 62 -7.11 -10.57 16.11
CA ILE A 62 -6.09 -11.41 16.76
C ILE A 62 -6.52 -11.78 18.18
N VAL A 63 -6.98 -10.81 18.99
CA VAL A 63 -7.42 -11.07 20.37
C VAL A 63 -8.62 -12.01 20.42
N VAL A 64 -9.60 -11.83 19.54
CA VAL A 64 -10.81 -12.66 19.50
C VAL A 64 -10.50 -14.08 19.03
N PHE A 65 -9.71 -14.23 17.96
CA PHE A 65 -9.38 -15.55 17.42
C PHE A 65 -8.42 -16.33 18.31
N THR A 66 -7.50 -15.66 19.01
CA THR A 66 -6.65 -16.31 20.01
C THR A 66 -7.44 -16.77 21.23
N LYS A 67 -8.43 -15.99 21.69
CA LYS A 67 -9.32 -16.37 22.81
C LYS A 67 -10.30 -17.50 22.47
N THR A 68 -10.77 -17.56 21.22
CA THR A 68 -11.68 -18.62 20.75
C THR A 68 -10.99 -20.01 20.74
N GLY A 69 -9.66 -20.04 20.79
CA GLY A 69 -8.86 -21.27 20.75
C GLY A 69 -8.56 -21.68 19.31
N ALA A 70 -7.27 -21.69 18.95
CA ALA A 70 -6.79 -22.03 17.60
C ALA A 70 -6.84 -23.55 17.33
N ARG A 71 -8.00 -24.19 17.51
CA ARG A 71 -8.20 -25.61 17.24
C ARG A 71 -8.50 -25.90 15.77
N ASP A 72 -9.06 -24.94 15.05
CA ASP A 72 -9.44 -25.09 13.66
C ASP A 72 -8.43 -24.41 12.71
N ASN A 73 -8.06 -25.11 11.63
CA ASN A 73 -7.18 -24.59 10.57
C ASN A 73 -7.65 -23.22 10.03
N VAL A 74 -8.96 -23.00 10.05
CA VAL A 74 -9.60 -21.76 9.62
C VAL A 74 -9.27 -20.59 10.56
N THR A 75 -9.34 -20.80 11.88
CA THR A 75 -9.05 -19.77 12.89
C THR A 75 -7.58 -19.35 12.84
N VAL A 76 -6.67 -20.32 12.64
CA VAL A 76 -5.24 -20.05 12.43
C VAL A 76 -5.02 -19.19 11.18
N SER A 77 -5.75 -19.46 10.10
CA SER A 77 -5.64 -18.70 8.85
C SER A 77 -6.14 -17.26 9.02
N PHE A 78 -7.22 -17.03 9.78
CA PHE A 78 -7.68 -15.68 10.09
C PHE A 78 -6.71 -14.91 10.98
N ILE A 79 -6.07 -15.56 11.95
CA ILE A 79 -5.00 -14.93 12.75
C ILE A 79 -3.84 -14.55 11.84
N ALA A 80 -3.39 -15.44 10.97
CA ALA A 80 -2.31 -15.17 10.03
C ALA A 80 -2.66 -13.99 9.09
N LEU A 81 -3.90 -13.92 8.61
CA LEU A 81 -4.39 -12.81 7.80
C LEU A 81 -4.32 -11.49 8.57
N SER A 82 -4.86 -11.43 9.79
CA SER A 82 -4.84 -10.20 10.61
C SER A 82 -3.43 -9.78 11.00
N VAL A 83 -2.51 -10.72 11.23
CA VAL A 83 -1.10 -10.42 11.46
C VAL A 83 -0.45 -9.83 10.22
N SER A 84 -0.68 -10.42 9.05
CA SER A 84 -0.17 -9.92 7.76
C SER A 84 -0.66 -8.50 7.48
N ASP A 85 -1.95 -8.24 7.70
CA ASP A 85 -2.54 -6.91 7.50
C ASP A 85 -1.98 -5.87 8.48
N LEU A 86 -1.71 -6.24 9.74
CA LEU A 86 -1.03 -5.34 10.69
C LEU A 86 0.38 -5.00 10.25
N PHE A 87 1.15 -6.00 9.82
CA PHE A 87 2.51 -5.75 9.33
C PHE A 87 2.49 -4.87 8.09
N TYR A 88 1.57 -5.11 7.15
CA TYR A 88 1.38 -4.23 6.00
C TYR A 88 1.14 -2.77 6.45
N LEU A 89 0.16 -2.54 7.33
CA LEU A 89 -0.20 -1.20 7.81
C LEU A 89 0.95 -0.50 8.54
N VAL A 90 1.70 -1.22 9.37
CA VAL A 90 2.86 -0.69 10.08
C VAL A 90 3.99 -0.35 9.10
N VAL A 91 4.31 -1.26 8.19
CA VAL A 91 5.44 -1.10 7.26
C VAL A 91 5.16 -0.04 6.20
N ILE A 92 3.92 0.13 5.73
CA ILE A 92 3.57 1.18 4.76
C ILE A 92 3.42 2.58 5.41
N SER A 93 3.22 2.65 6.73
CA SER A 93 2.99 3.93 7.44
C SER A 93 4.07 5.01 7.25
N PRO A 94 5.38 4.70 7.20
CA PRO A 94 6.40 5.72 7.01
C PRO A 94 6.33 6.36 5.63
N PHE A 95 6.02 5.57 4.59
CA PHE A 95 5.86 6.06 3.23
C PHE A 95 4.76 7.12 3.13
N PHE A 96 3.58 6.83 3.68
CA PHE A 96 2.46 7.79 3.66
C PHE A 96 2.68 8.99 4.57
N THR A 97 3.40 8.81 5.69
CA THR A 97 3.78 9.92 6.57
C THR A 97 4.70 10.89 5.82
N VAL A 98 5.71 10.39 5.12
CA VAL A 98 6.60 11.20 4.27
C VAL A 98 5.82 11.94 3.17
N LEU A 99 4.91 11.24 2.48
CA LEU A 99 4.07 11.87 1.46
C LEU A 99 3.16 12.97 2.03
N THR A 100 2.54 12.72 3.19
CA THR A 100 1.63 13.68 3.85
C THR A 100 2.38 14.93 4.29
N ILE A 101 3.54 14.77 4.94
CA ILE A 101 4.37 15.91 5.39
C ILE A 101 4.87 16.70 4.18
N ARG A 102 5.37 16.03 3.13
CA ARG A 102 5.80 16.70 1.91
C ARG A 102 4.67 17.50 1.25
N HIS A 103 3.47 16.94 1.17
CA HIS A 103 2.34 17.60 0.51
C HIS A 103 1.77 18.78 1.32
N TYR A 104 1.47 18.57 2.60
CA TYR A 104 0.85 19.61 3.42
C TYR A 104 1.85 20.63 3.99
N VAL A 105 3.03 20.19 4.43
CA VAL A 105 4.02 21.06 5.10
C VAL A 105 4.95 21.72 4.08
N GLU A 106 5.58 20.94 3.21
CA GLU A 106 6.58 21.49 2.28
C GLU A 106 5.93 22.20 1.09
N VAL A 107 4.88 21.62 0.48
CA VAL A 107 4.25 22.17 -0.73
C VAL A 107 3.17 23.22 -0.42
N LYS A 108 2.24 22.92 0.50
CA LYS A 108 1.13 23.85 0.81
C LYS A 108 1.51 24.99 1.74
N LEU A 109 2.24 24.69 2.83
CA LEU A 109 2.67 25.69 3.81
C LEU A 109 4.02 26.34 3.43
N GLY A 110 4.78 25.75 2.51
CA GLY A 110 6.11 26.26 2.14
C GLY A 110 7.16 26.12 3.24
N ILE A 111 6.88 25.31 4.27
CA ILE A 111 7.77 25.13 5.43
C ILE A 111 8.72 23.97 5.14
N LYS A 112 10.02 24.23 5.23
CA LYS A 112 11.02 23.16 5.12
C LYS A 112 10.99 22.31 6.39
N PHE A 113 10.57 21.06 6.25
CA PHE A 113 10.60 20.11 7.36
C PHE A 113 12.03 19.57 7.53
N ASN A 114 12.58 19.65 8.74
CA ASN A 114 13.90 19.11 9.03
C ASN A 114 13.78 17.64 9.43
N TRP A 115 14.11 16.75 8.49
CA TRP A 115 14.02 15.31 8.70
C TRP A 115 15.19 14.79 9.54
N LEU A 116 14.90 13.99 10.58
CA LEU A 116 15.93 13.34 11.40
C LEU A 116 16.64 12.20 10.66
N ILE A 117 15.91 11.54 9.75
CA ILE A 117 16.37 10.43 8.91
C ILE A 117 16.07 10.83 7.48
N ASP A 118 16.94 10.49 6.54
CA ASP A 118 16.70 10.75 5.12
C ASP A 118 15.34 10.18 4.69
N LYS A 119 14.50 11.05 4.11
CA LYS A 119 13.15 10.73 3.66
C LYS A 119 13.14 9.61 2.63
N ASP A 120 14.16 9.53 1.77
CA ASP A 120 14.23 8.52 0.72
C ASP A 120 14.59 7.15 1.33
N VAL A 121 15.46 7.14 2.34
CA VAL A 121 15.79 5.94 3.12
C VAL A 121 14.60 5.45 3.94
N LEU A 122 13.73 6.35 4.40
CA LEU A 122 12.54 5.97 5.15
C LEU A 122 11.40 5.50 4.22
N ALA A 123 11.15 6.19 3.12
CA ALA A 123 9.99 5.97 2.25
C ALA A 123 10.19 4.84 1.23
N HIS A 124 11.38 4.73 0.63
CA HIS A 124 11.61 3.78 -0.45
C HIS A 124 11.57 2.30 0.01
N PRO A 125 12.33 1.88 1.03
CA PRO A 125 12.29 0.49 1.47
C PRO A 125 10.95 0.14 2.11
N SER A 126 10.33 1.06 2.87
CA SER A 126 9.02 0.82 3.49
C SER A 126 7.94 0.51 2.46
N TYR A 127 7.93 1.23 1.34
CA TYR A 127 7.06 0.92 0.21
C TYR A 127 7.30 -0.49 -0.33
N TRP A 128 8.55 -0.84 -0.67
CA TRP A 128 8.86 -2.17 -1.22
C TRP A 128 8.55 -3.32 -0.27
N TYR A 129 8.92 -3.20 1.01
CA TYR A 129 8.65 -4.25 2.00
C TYR A 129 7.16 -4.41 2.30
N SER A 130 6.38 -3.32 2.21
CA SER A 130 4.93 -3.42 2.39
C SER A 130 4.27 -4.32 1.33
N PHE A 131 4.77 -4.33 0.09
CA PHE A 131 4.23 -5.18 -0.97
C PHE A 131 4.33 -6.67 -0.64
N ALA A 132 5.40 -7.10 0.04
CA ALA A 132 5.54 -8.50 0.44
C ALA A 132 4.43 -8.93 1.43
N PHE A 133 4.07 -8.06 2.38
CA PHE A 133 2.97 -8.32 3.31
C PHE A 133 1.61 -8.27 2.62
N TYR A 134 1.45 -7.35 1.66
CA TYR A 134 0.23 -7.28 0.84
C TYR A 134 0.02 -8.55 0.03
N GLU A 135 1.06 -9.07 -0.64
CA GLU A 135 1.00 -10.34 -1.35
C GLU A 135 0.70 -11.51 -0.41
N THR A 136 1.30 -11.51 0.78
CA THR A 136 1.02 -12.52 1.81
C THR A 136 -0.46 -12.52 2.21
N SER A 137 -1.07 -11.36 2.43
CA SER A 137 -2.49 -11.24 2.73
C SER A 137 -3.37 -11.75 1.58
N ILE A 138 -3.01 -11.48 0.33
CA ILE A 138 -3.71 -12.02 -0.85
C ILE A 138 -3.61 -13.55 -0.87
N LEU A 139 -2.41 -14.11 -0.70
CA LEU A 139 -2.19 -15.56 -0.72
C LEU A 139 -2.98 -16.27 0.38
N ILE A 140 -3.01 -15.71 1.59
CA ILE A 140 -3.81 -16.24 2.71
C ILE A 140 -5.30 -16.16 2.38
N THR A 141 -5.77 -15.06 1.80
CA THR A 141 -7.19 -14.91 1.42
C THR A 141 -7.59 -15.94 0.37
N VAL A 142 -6.76 -16.14 -0.66
CA VAL A 142 -6.96 -17.17 -1.69
C VAL A 142 -7.00 -18.56 -1.04
N TYR A 143 -6.07 -18.87 -0.14
CA TYR A 143 -6.05 -20.14 0.58
C TYR A 143 -7.35 -20.36 1.37
N ILE A 144 -7.81 -19.36 2.14
CA ILE A 144 -9.07 -19.45 2.90
C ILE A 144 -10.24 -19.71 1.94
N SER A 145 -10.34 -18.97 0.83
CA SER A 145 -11.40 -19.17 -0.16
C SER A 145 -11.39 -20.59 -0.74
N VAL A 146 -10.23 -21.11 -1.11
CA VAL A 146 -10.10 -22.48 -1.66
C VAL A 146 -10.52 -23.52 -0.63
N VAL A 147 -10.07 -23.42 0.61
CA VAL A 147 -10.45 -24.34 1.69
C VAL A 147 -11.98 -24.35 1.88
N ARG A 148 -12.61 -23.17 1.95
CA ARG A 148 -14.07 -23.06 2.11
C ARG A 148 -14.83 -23.65 0.93
N CYS A 149 -14.36 -23.43 -0.30
CA CYS A 149 -14.96 -24.04 -1.49
C CYS A 149 -14.79 -25.57 -1.50
N ALA A 150 -13.61 -26.07 -1.14
CA ALA A 150 -13.32 -27.51 -1.08
C ALA A 150 -14.20 -28.23 -0.04
N CYS A 151 -14.45 -27.61 1.12
CA CYS A 151 -15.35 -28.15 2.14
C CYS A 151 -16.79 -28.37 1.62
N VAL A 152 -17.24 -27.58 0.64
CA VAL A 152 -18.59 -27.69 0.05
C VAL A 152 -18.61 -28.61 -1.18
N ALA A 153 -17.57 -28.54 -2.03
CA ALA A 153 -17.49 -29.30 -3.27
C ALA A 153 -17.12 -30.78 -3.07
N LEU A 154 -16.40 -31.10 -1.99
CA LEU A 154 -15.93 -32.46 -1.68
C LEU A 154 -16.49 -32.99 -0.35
N PRO A 155 -17.81 -33.06 -0.16
CA PRO A 155 -18.38 -33.64 1.06
C PRO A 155 -18.09 -35.15 1.17
N PHE A 156 -17.65 -35.80 0.09
CA PHE A 156 -17.58 -37.26 -0.05
C PHE A 156 -16.23 -37.92 0.25
N THR A 157 -15.12 -37.18 0.41
CA THR A 157 -13.82 -37.79 0.75
C THR A 157 -13.68 -38.13 2.24
N VAL A 158 -14.70 -37.84 3.06
CA VAL A 158 -14.72 -38.17 4.50
C VAL A 158 -15.36 -39.55 4.76
N LYS A 159 -16.18 -40.09 3.85
CA LYS A 159 -16.72 -41.45 4.00
C LYS A 159 -15.76 -42.56 3.58
N ASN A 160 -14.76 -42.26 2.75
CA ASN A 160 -13.84 -43.29 2.24
C ASN A 160 -12.54 -43.43 3.04
N ILE A 161 -12.28 -42.56 4.03
CA ILE A 161 -11.11 -42.66 4.93
C ILE A 161 -11.51 -43.27 6.28
N PHE A 162 -12.78 -43.15 6.70
CA PHE A 162 -13.29 -43.73 7.95
C PHE A 162 -13.94 -45.12 7.81
N THR A 163 -13.89 -45.75 6.63
CA THR A 163 -14.31 -47.16 6.45
C THR A 163 -13.10 -48.00 6.01
N SER A 164 -12.09 -48.08 6.87
CA SER A 164 -11.27 -49.28 6.91
C SER A 164 -11.97 -50.21 7.91
N ARG A 165 -12.34 -51.40 7.42
CA ARG A 165 -12.86 -52.52 8.24
C ARG A 165 -11.94 -52.84 9.41
#